data_AF-A0A146G226-F1
#
_entry.id   AF-A0A146G226-F1
#
_cell.length_a   1.000
_cell.length_b   1.000
_cell.length_c   1.000
_cell.angle_alpha   90.00
_cell.angle_beta   90.00
_cell.angle_gamma   90.00
#
_symmetry.space_group_name_H-M   'P 1'
#
loop_
_entity.id
_entity.type
_entity.pdbx_description
1 polymer ?
#
loop_
_entity_poly.entity_id
_entity_poly.type
_entity_poly.pdbx_seq_one_letter_code
_entity_poly.pdbx_strand_id
1 'polypeptide(L)'
;MRSKAFTLIELLIVIAIIGILMALLFPAVGSAITAARKAQARNDAVQIATACRAYETEYGVGPWGTNSFTEVRGALLDALMGTNARRIIFIEVPYYKSGKGGYTNGAFLDPWGGPYQIAYDTNYSSDIQNAGTNGKAKVRSMYAVWTDPSKQDPKKTNNIPPDRRYVESW
;
A
#
# COMPACT_ATOMS: atom_id res chain seq x y z
N MET A 1 -11.51 -15.88 58.86
CA MET A 1 -10.74 -16.01 57.61
C MET A 1 -9.68 -14.91 57.61
N ARG A 2 -8.38 -15.24 57.59
CA ARG A 2 -7.29 -14.26 57.75
C ARG A 2 -6.88 -13.78 56.36
N SER A 3 -7.16 -12.52 56.03
CA SER A 3 -6.70 -11.89 54.79
C SER A 3 -5.17 -11.72 54.85
N LYS A 4 -4.45 -12.26 53.86
CA LYS A 4 -3.03 -11.96 53.68
C LYS A 4 -2.92 -10.49 53.26
N ALA A 5 -2.29 -9.67 54.09
CA ALA A 5 -1.94 -8.30 53.72
C ALA A 5 -0.73 -8.33 52.78
N PHE A 6 -0.84 -7.65 51.64
CA PHE A 6 0.23 -7.52 50.65
C PHE A 6 1.37 -6.69 51.24
N THR A 7 2.61 -7.18 51.14
CA THR A 7 3.77 -6.42 51.58
C THR A 7 4.19 -5.40 50.50
N LEU A 8 4.73 -4.26 50.92
CA LEU A 8 5.22 -3.23 49.98
C LEU A 8 6.29 -3.77 49.02
N ILE A 9 7.08 -4.76 49.45
CA ILE A 9 8.12 -5.36 48.63
C ILE A 9 7.56 -6.27 47.53
N GLU A 10 6.49 -7.02 47.81
CA GLU A 10 5.79 -7.81 46.79
C GLU A 10 5.22 -6.88 45.70
N LEU A 11 4.69 -5.72 46.08
CA LEU A 11 4.21 -4.73 45.12
C LEU A 11 5.36 -4.09 44.31
N LEU A 12 6.48 -3.79 44.97
CA LEU A 12 7.65 -3.15 44.36
C LEU A 12 8.28 -4.02 43.26
N ILE A 13 8.42 -5.32 43.52
CA ILE A 13 9.01 -6.27 42.55
C ILE A 13 8.11 -6.39 41.31
N VAL A 14 6.79 -6.40 41.49
CA VAL A 14 5.84 -6.51 40.38
C VAL A 14 5.94 -5.33 39.42
N ILE A 15 5.96 -4.10 39.95
CA ILE A 15 6.11 -2.91 39.09
C ILE A 15 7.48 -2.86 38.42
N ALA A 16 8.54 -3.35 39.07
CA ALA A 16 9.88 -3.43 38.49
C ALA A 16 9.91 -4.40 37.30
N ILE A 17 9.29 -5.58 37.42
CA ILE A 17 9.20 -6.55 36.32
C ILE A 17 8.37 -5.99 35.16
N ILE A 18 7.22 -5.37 35.43
CA ILE A 18 6.39 -4.72 34.39
C ILE A 18 7.18 -3.64 33.66
N GLY A 19 7.96 -2.83 34.38
CA GLY A 19 8.81 -1.79 33.81
C GLY A 19 9.87 -2.34 32.86
N ILE A 20 10.55 -3.42 33.24
CA ILE A 20 11.55 -4.09 32.38
C ILE A 20 10.90 -4.64 31.10
N LEU A 21 9.76 -5.32 31.23
CA LEU A 21 9.04 -5.87 30.07
C LEU A 21 8.59 -4.77 29.11
N MET A 22 8.02 -3.67 29.63
CA MET A 22 7.60 -2.53 28.81
C MET A 22 8.78 -1.83 28.12
N ALA A 23 9.92 -1.67 28.81
CA ALA A 23 11.12 -1.05 28.25
C ALA A 23 11.68 -1.83 27.05
N LEU A 24 11.57 -3.16 27.07
CA LEU A 24 11.97 -4.01 25.95
C LEU A 24 10.97 -3.95 24.78
N LEU A 25 9.68 -3.77 25.06
CA LEU A 25 8.63 -3.68 24.03
C LEU A 25 8.60 -2.34 23.31
N PHE A 26 8.84 -1.24 24.02
CA PHE A 26 8.69 0.12 23.49
C PHE A 26 9.43 0.39 22.15
N PRO A 27 10.72 0.02 21.98
CA PRO A 27 11.43 0.29 20.71
C PRO A 27 10.91 -0.54 19.52
N ALA A 28 10.25 -1.69 19.75
CA ALA A 28 9.79 -2.57 18.69
C ALA A 28 8.45 -2.13 18.05
N VAL A 29 7.66 -1.29 18.73
CA VAL A 29 6.33 -0.88 18.25
C VAL A 29 6.41 -0.03 16.97
N GLY A 30 7.40 0.86 16.87
CA GLY A 30 7.55 1.75 15.71
C GLY A 30 7.84 1.02 14.40
N SER A 31 8.67 -0.03 14.44
CA SER A 31 8.97 -0.86 13.27
C SER A 31 7.75 -1.69 12.86
N ALA A 32 7.01 -2.22 13.83
CA ALA A 32 5.79 -2.98 13.59
C ALA A 32 4.71 -2.15 12.88
N ILE A 33 4.48 -0.90 13.31
CA ILE A 33 3.51 0.01 12.66
C ILE A 33 3.92 0.29 11.21
N THR A 34 5.21 0.53 10.96
CA THR A 34 5.71 0.81 9.61
C THR A 34 5.58 -0.43 8.72
N ALA A 35 5.82 -1.62 9.25
CA ALA A 35 5.60 -2.89 8.55
C ALA A 35 4.11 -3.10 8.23
N ALA A 36 3.21 -2.80 9.17
CA ALA A 36 1.77 -2.89 8.95
C ALA A 36 1.29 -1.94 7.84
N ARG A 37 1.80 -0.70 7.79
CA ARG A 37 1.51 0.25 6.70
C ARG A 37 1.98 -0.29 5.35
N LYS A 38 3.17 -0.90 5.29
CA LYS A 38 3.68 -1.52 4.05
C LYS A 38 2.84 -2.71 3.61
N ALA A 39 2.40 -3.54 4.55
CA ALA A 39 1.51 -4.66 4.27
C ALA A 39 0.15 -4.18 3.73
N GLN A 40 -0.40 -3.12 4.32
CA GLN A 40 -1.62 -2.50 3.82
C GLN A 40 -1.44 -1.96 2.40
N ALA A 41 -0.39 -1.17 2.17
CA ALA A 41 -0.10 -0.66 0.83
C ALA A 41 0.11 -1.77 -0.21
N ARG A 42 0.61 -2.93 0.27
CA ARG A 42 0.73 -4.14 -0.54
C ARG A 42 -0.59 -4.71 -0.99
N ASN A 43 -1.52 -4.83 -0.07
CA ASN A 43 -2.83 -5.36 -0.36
C ASN A 43 -3.63 -4.42 -1.28
N ASP A 44 -3.54 -3.11 -1.06
CA ASP A 44 -4.22 -2.12 -1.90
C ASP A 44 -3.73 -2.19 -3.36
N ALA A 45 -2.42 -2.28 -3.59
CA ALA A 45 -1.86 -2.41 -4.94
C ALA A 45 -2.33 -3.67 -5.67
N VAL A 46 -2.39 -4.81 -4.97
CA VAL A 46 -2.91 -6.08 -5.50
C VAL A 46 -4.39 -5.93 -5.87
N GLN A 47 -5.19 -5.26 -5.05
CA GLN A 47 -6.60 -5.01 -5.34
C GLN A 47 -6.77 -4.14 -6.59
N ILE A 48 -5.96 -3.09 -6.74
CA ILE A 48 -5.99 -2.23 -7.93
C ILE A 48 -5.65 -3.04 -9.19
N ALA A 49 -4.55 -3.82 -9.17
CA ALA A 49 -4.14 -4.63 -10.31
C ALA A 49 -5.22 -5.68 -10.69
N THR A 50 -5.80 -6.34 -9.69
CA THR A 50 -6.87 -7.33 -9.89
C THR A 50 -8.12 -6.67 -10.47
N ALA A 51 -8.49 -5.49 -9.98
CA ALA A 51 -9.64 -4.72 -10.47
C ALA A 51 -9.45 -4.30 -11.93
N CYS A 52 -8.24 -3.87 -12.31
CA CYS A 52 -7.95 -3.51 -13.70
C CYS A 52 -8.03 -4.73 -14.63
N ARG A 53 -7.49 -5.87 -14.20
CA ARG A 53 -7.55 -7.13 -14.97
C ARG A 53 -8.99 -7.65 -15.12
N ALA A 54 -9.81 -7.50 -14.08
CA ALA A 54 -11.22 -7.83 -14.12
C ALA A 54 -12.00 -6.89 -15.07
N TYR A 55 -11.69 -5.59 -15.05
CA TYR A 55 -12.26 -4.62 -15.98
C TYR A 55 -11.95 -5.00 -17.43
N GLU A 56 -10.69 -5.33 -17.72
CA GLU A 56 -10.29 -5.72 -19.06
C GLU A 56 -10.93 -7.03 -19.52
N THR A 57 -11.10 -7.99 -18.61
CA THR A 57 -11.81 -9.25 -18.91
C THR A 57 -13.26 -8.98 -19.32
N GLU A 58 -13.90 -7.98 -18.70
CA GLU A 58 -15.31 -7.64 -18.94
C GLU A 58 -15.51 -6.79 -20.21
N TYR A 59 -14.60 -5.87 -20.50
CA TYR A 59 -14.74 -4.89 -21.59
C TYR A 59 -13.83 -5.12 -22.79
N GLY A 60 -12.86 -6.04 -22.68
CA GLY A 60 -11.84 -6.30 -23.72
C GLY A 60 -10.82 -5.17 -23.91
N VAL A 61 -10.88 -4.14 -23.07
CA VAL A 61 -9.98 -2.97 -23.08
C VAL A 61 -9.62 -2.59 -21.66
N GLY A 62 -8.38 -2.14 -21.44
CA GLY A 62 -7.96 -1.61 -20.15
C GLY A 62 -8.80 -0.38 -19.74
N PRO A 63 -8.88 -0.06 -18.43
CA PRO A 63 -9.72 1.04 -17.95
C PRO A 63 -9.22 2.44 -18.35
N TRP A 64 -8.03 2.57 -18.94
CA TRP A 64 -7.48 3.83 -19.44
C TRP A 64 -6.76 3.64 -20.78
N GLY A 65 -6.87 4.64 -21.66
CA GLY A 65 -6.65 4.43 -23.09
C GLY A 65 -5.39 5.03 -23.72
N THR A 66 -4.39 5.51 -22.96
CA THR A 66 -3.33 6.31 -23.63
C THR A 66 -1.95 6.39 -22.95
N ASN A 67 -1.80 6.01 -21.67
CA ASN A 67 -0.54 6.21 -20.94
C ASN A 67 0.04 4.90 -20.43
N SER A 68 1.33 4.65 -20.72
CA SER A 68 2.09 3.53 -20.16
C SER A 68 2.24 3.63 -18.63
N PHE A 69 1.98 4.80 -18.04
CA PHE A 69 2.03 5.08 -16.61
C PHE A 69 1.05 6.20 -16.23
N THR A 70 0.29 6.04 -15.15
CA THR A 70 -0.61 7.07 -14.60
C THR A 70 -0.78 6.91 -13.09
N GLU A 71 -1.25 7.96 -12.41
CA GLU A 71 -1.76 7.86 -11.05
C GLU A 71 -3.13 7.16 -11.04
N VAL A 72 -3.43 6.43 -9.98
CA VAL A 72 -4.74 5.80 -9.72
C VAL A 72 -5.70 6.89 -9.23
N ARG A 73 -6.18 7.69 -10.20
CA ARG A 73 -7.01 8.88 -9.97
C ARG A 73 -8.00 9.13 -11.10
N GLY A 74 -9.07 9.87 -10.79
CA GLY A 74 -10.00 10.44 -11.76
C GLY A 74 -10.66 9.36 -12.60
N ALA A 75 -10.71 9.55 -13.92
CA ALA A 75 -11.41 8.66 -14.86
C ALA A 75 -11.03 7.17 -14.71
N LEU A 76 -9.76 6.87 -14.40
CA LEU A 76 -9.32 5.50 -14.12
C LEU A 76 -10.05 4.93 -12.90
N LEU A 77 -9.98 5.65 -11.78
CA LEU A 77 -10.56 5.18 -10.52
C LEU A 77 -12.09 5.19 -10.59
N ASP A 78 -12.69 6.20 -11.22
CA ASP A 78 -14.13 6.30 -11.44
C ASP A 78 -14.63 5.09 -12.26
N ALA A 79 -13.91 4.70 -13.33
CA ALA A 79 -14.24 3.53 -14.13
C ALA A 79 -14.19 2.21 -13.33
N LEU A 80 -13.28 2.09 -12.37
CA LEU A 80 -13.18 0.92 -11.47
C LEU A 80 -14.24 0.95 -10.35
N MET A 81 -14.68 2.13 -9.95
CA MET A 81 -15.69 2.34 -8.91
C MET A 81 -17.14 2.33 -9.44
N GLY A 82 -17.35 1.99 -10.72
CA GLY A 82 -18.67 1.78 -11.30
C GLY A 82 -19.19 2.89 -12.22
N THR A 83 -18.38 3.89 -12.57
CA THR A 83 -18.73 4.85 -13.64
C THR A 83 -18.32 4.31 -15.02
N ASN A 84 -18.66 3.05 -15.29
CA ASN A 84 -18.42 2.38 -16.56
C ASN A 84 -19.76 2.01 -17.23
N ALA A 85 -19.72 1.58 -18.49
CA ALA A 85 -20.94 1.37 -19.28
C ALA A 85 -21.93 0.38 -18.66
N ARG A 86 -21.45 -0.62 -17.89
CA ARG A 86 -22.28 -1.64 -17.23
C ARG A 86 -22.50 -1.39 -15.72
N ARG A 87 -21.99 -0.29 -15.17
CA ARG A 87 -22.03 0.07 -13.74
C ARG A 87 -21.51 -1.01 -12.78
N ILE A 88 -20.52 -1.78 -13.21
CA ILE A 88 -19.88 -2.83 -12.40
C ILE A 88 -18.82 -2.20 -11.50
N ILE A 89 -18.85 -2.53 -10.21
CA ILE A 89 -17.84 -2.09 -9.24
C ILE A 89 -16.73 -3.15 -9.21
N PHE A 90 -15.52 -2.79 -9.62
CA PHE A 90 -14.35 -3.66 -9.61
C PHE A 90 -13.49 -3.47 -8.35
N ILE A 91 -13.56 -2.29 -7.73
CA ILE A 91 -12.87 -2.01 -6.47
C ILE A 91 -13.72 -1.12 -5.57
N GLU A 92 -13.77 -1.46 -4.29
CA GLU A 92 -14.31 -0.59 -3.25
C GLU A 92 -13.14 -0.02 -2.44
N VAL A 93 -13.05 1.31 -2.42
CA VAL A 93 -11.98 2.01 -1.72
C VAL A 93 -12.56 2.79 -0.53
N PRO A 94 -12.05 2.58 0.70
CA PRO A 94 -12.50 3.34 1.86
C PRO A 94 -12.04 4.79 1.77
N TYR A 95 -12.69 5.68 2.51
CA TYR A 95 -12.21 7.05 2.67
C TYR A 95 -10.81 7.10 3.28
N TYR A 96 -9.99 7.99 2.76
CA TYR A 96 -8.61 8.15 3.20
C TYR A 96 -8.49 8.42 4.70
N LYS A 97 -7.62 7.65 5.36
CA LYS A 97 -7.16 7.93 6.72
C LYS A 97 -5.64 7.81 6.80
N SER A 98 -5.00 8.81 7.42
CA SER A 98 -3.55 8.78 7.66
C SER A 98 -3.13 7.51 8.39
N GLY A 99 -2.10 6.84 7.88
CA GLY A 99 -1.62 5.56 8.38
C GLY A 99 -2.42 4.33 7.91
N LYS A 100 -3.49 4.51 7.13
CA LYS A 100 -4.25 3.43 6.49
C LYS A 100 -4.36 3.57 4.97
N GLY A 101 -4.29 4.79 4.42
CA GLY A 101 -4.55 5.01 3.00
C GLY A 101 -6.05 5.10 2.71
N GLY A 102 -6.40 5.15 1.43
CA GLY A 102 -7.78 5.26 0.96
C GLY A 102 -7.99 6.37 -0.07
N TYR A 103 -9.25 6.55 -0.47
CA TYR A 103 -9.65 7.49 -1.50
C TYR A 103 -9.92 8.90 -0.93
N THR A 104 -9.37 9.92 -1.60
CA THR A 104 -9.68 11.34 -1.35
C THR A 104 -9.32 12.19 -2.57
N ASN A 105 -10.06 13.27 -2.81
CA ASN A 105 -9.79 14.22 -3.91
C ASN A 105 -9.60 13.54 -5.29
N GLY A 106 -10.37 12.50 -5.58
CA GLY A 106 -10.27 11.77 -6.85
C GLY A 106 -9.13 10.76 -6.91
N ALA A 107 -8.25 10.67 -5.91
CA ALA A 107 -7.06 9.82 -5.92
C ALA A 107 -7.15 8.69 -4.89
N PHE A 108 -6.64 7.51 -5.22
CA PHE A 108 -6.37 6.48 -4.23
C PHE A 108 -4.96 6.70 -3.63
N LEU A 109 -4.90 7.02 -2.35
CA LEU A 109 -3.67 7.30 -1.60
C LEU A 109 -3.22 6.12 -0.74
N ASP A 110 -1.91 5.98 -0.61
CA ASP A 110 -1.25 5.04 0.29
C ASP A 110 -1.31 5.53 1.76
N PRO A 111 -0.87 4.71 2.75
CA PRO A 111 -0.84 5.09 4.16
C PRO A 111 -0.02 6.34 4.52
N TRP A 112 0.81 6.83 3.60
CA TRP A 112 1.66 8.02 3.75
C TRP A 112 1.11 9.24 2.98
N GLY A 113 -0.01 9.10 2.28
CA GLY A 113 -0.66 10.17 1.51
C GLY A 113 -0.09 10.39 0.11
N GLY A 114 0.73 9.48 -0.40
CA GLY A 114 1.15 9.44 -1.80
C GLY A 114 0.12 8.73 -2.67
N PRO A 115 -0.17 9.21 -3.90
CA PRO A 115 -1.06 8.49 -4.81
C PRO A 115 -0.42 7.18 -5.27
N TYR A 116 -1.24 6.14 -5.44
CA TYR A 116 -0.81 4.95 -6.16
C TYR A 116 -0.58 5.28 -7.63
N GLN A 117 0.38 4.59 -8.20
CA GLN A 117 0.81 4.69 -9.57
C GLN A 117 0.62 3.34 -10.24
N ILE A 118 0.17 3.34 -11.49
CA ILE A 118 -0.09 2.14 -12.25
C ILE A 118 0.48 2.26 -13.66
N ALA A 119 0.99 1.16 -14.17
CA ALA A 119 1.38 0.98 -15.55
C ALA A 119 0.70 -0.27 -16.12
N TYR A 120 0.42 -0.22 -17.42
CA TYR A 120 -0.18 -1.31 -18.17
C TYR A 120 0.60 -1.55 -19.46
N ASP A 121 0.75 -2.82 -19.80
CA ASP A 121 1.39 -3.24 -21.03
C ASP A 121 0.44 -3.07 -22.24
N THR A 122 0.52 -1.93 -22.91
CA THR A 122 -0.34 -1.61 -24.05
C THR A 122 0.01 -2.37 -25.33
N ASN A 123 1.20 -2.99 -25.41
CA ASN A 123 1.67 -3.68 -26.61
C ASN A 123 1.83 -5.19 -26.42
N TYR A 124 1.38 -5.73 -25.29
CA TYR A 124 1.45 -7.16 -24.92
C TYR A 124 2.86 -7.74 -25.06
N SER A 125 3.89 -6.91 -24.93
CA SER A 125 5.29 -7.34 -25.04
C SER A 125 5.77 -8.11 -23.81
N SER A 126 4.91 -8.27 -22.80
CA SER A 126 5.20 -8.87 -21.49
C SER A 126 6.29 -8.13 -20.71
N ASP A 127 6.54 -6.86 -21.06
CA ASP A 127 7.58 -6.01 -20.48
C ASP A 127 6.99 -4.61 -20.23
N ILE A 128 6.61 -4.31 -18.99
CA ILE A 128 6.32 -2.92 -18.59
C ILE A 128 7.65 -2.21 -18.36
N GLN A 129 7.97 -1.25 -19.23
CA GLN A 129 9.09 -0.33 -19.06
C GLN A 129 8.65 0.85 -18.18
N ASN A 130 9.52 1.27 -17.27
CA ASN A 130 9.33 2.45 -16.40
C ASN A 130 8.29 2.31 -15.28
N ALA A 131 7.94 1.10 -14.84
CA ALA A 131 7.13 0.90 -13.63
C ALA A 131 7.87 1.44 -12.39
N GLY A 132 7.68 2.73 -12.10
CA GLY A 132 8.30 3.48 -10.99
C GLY A 132 9.83 3.54 -11.05
N THR A 133 10.40 3.17 -12.18
CA THR A 133 11.82 2.98 -12.40
C THR A 133 12.26 3.93 -13.50
N ASN A 134 13.28 4.76 -13.32
CA ASN A 134 13.84 5.61 -14.38
C ASN A 134 14.52 4.78 -15.51
N GLY A 135 13.78 3.94 -16.25
CA GLY A 135 14.26 3.17 -17.40
C GLY A 135 15.08 1.90 -17.13
N LYS A 136 15.30 1.54 -15.87
CA LYS A 136 16.24 0.49 -15.44
C LYS A 136 15.65 -0.89 -15.09
N ALA A 137 14.34 -1.06 -14.91
CA ALA A 137 13.73 -2.34 -14.53
C ALA A 137 12.58 -2.69 -15.46
N LYS A 138 12.56 -3.95 -15.88
CA LYS A 138 11.48 -4.57 -16.65
C LYS A 138 10.62 -5.36 -15.69
N VAL A 139 9.33 -5.05 -15.63
CA VAL A 139 8.35 -5.84 -14.88
C VAL A 139 7.64 -6.76 -15.84
N ARG A 140 7.79 -8.08 -15.65
CA ARG A 140 7.10 -9.11 -16.43
C ARG A 140 5.69 -9.33 -15.91
N SER A 141 4.84 -8.32 -16.03
CA SER A 141 3.42 -8.41 -15.69
C SER A 141 2.63 -7.50 -16.62
N MET A 142 1.34 -7.80 -16.73
CA MET A 142 0.40 -7.04 -17.55
C MET A 142 0.00 -5.72 -16.87
N TYR A 143 -0.04 -5.72 -15.54
CA TYR A 143 -0.32 -4.55 -14.71
C TYR A 143 0.76 -4.44 -13.63
N ALA A 144 1.33 -3.25 -13.47
CA ALA A 144 2.25 -2.95 -12.37
C ALA A 144 1.69 -1.78 -11.56
N VAL A 145 1.56 -1.95 -10.25
CA VAL A 145 1.06 -0.91 -9.33
C VAL A 145 2.11 -0.63 -8.27
N TRP A 146 2.38 0.64 -7.97
CA TRP A 146 3.36 1.01 -6.95
C TRP A 146 3.03 2.36 -6.30
N THR A 147 3.85 2.77 -5.34
CA THR A 147 3.77 4.08 -4.66
C THR A 147 5.19 4.65 -4.52
N ASP A 148 5.31 5.97 -4.33
CA ASP A 148 6.58 6.66 -4.16
C ASP A 148 7.22 6.34 -2.78
N PRO A 149 8.39 5.67 -2.73
CA PRO A 149 9.07 5.33 -1.48
C PRO A 149 9.62 6.55 -0.73
N SER A 150 9.77 7.71 -1.40
CA SER A 150 10.30 8.93 -0.77
C SER A 150 9.44 9.41 0.40
N LYS A 151 8.12 9.15 0.33
CA LYS A 151 7.15 9.49 1.38
C LYS A 151 7.04 8.43 2.48
N GLN A 152 7.56 7.23 2.24
CA GLN A 152 7.48 6.11 3.19
C GLN A 152 8.61 6.10 4.22
N ASP A 153 9.81 6.51 3.78
CA ASP A 153 11.01 6.57 4.61
C ASP A 153 11.94 7.70 4.12
N PRO A 154 12.13 8.78 4.90
CA PRO A 154 12.95 9.93 4.50
C PRO A 154 14.44 9.58 4.30
N LYS A 155 14.91 8.41 4.78
CA LYS A 155 16.29 7.94 4.58
C LYS A 155 16.49 7.21 3.24
N LYS A 156 15.41 6.97 2.49
CA LYS A 156 15.36 6.09 1.31
C LYS A 156 15.18 6.83 -0.02
N THR A 157 15.40 8.13 -0.03
CA THR A 157 15.05 9.03 -1.14
C THR A 157 15.98 8.93 -2.35
N ASN A 158 17.28 8.60 -2.18
CA ASN A 158 18.25 8.83 -3.27
C ASN A 158 19.01 7.61 -3.80
N ASN A 159 18.90 6.40 -3.23
CA ASN A 159 19.80 5.29 -3.62
C ASN A 159 19.21 3.87 -3.60
N ILE A 160 17.89 3.72 -3.60
CA ILE A 160 17.29 2.38 -3.69
C ILE A 160 17.27 1.95 -5.16
N PRO A 161 17.84 0.79 -5.51
CA PRO A 161 17.73 0.30 -6.86
C PRO A 161 16.23 0.03 -7.14
N PRO A 162 15.75 0.48 -8.30
CA PRO A 162 14.33 0.64 -8.55
C PRO A 162 13.53 -0.64 -8.31
N ASP A 163 14.05 -1.80 -8.71
CA ASP A 163 13.52 -3.16 -8.47
C ASP A 163 13.08 -3.47 -7.03
N ARG A 164 13.59 -2.77 -6.02
CA ARG A 164 13.22 -2.98 -4.60
C ARG A 164 12.28 -1.93 -4.03
N ARG A 165 11.83 -0.98 -4.85
CA ARG A 165 10.92 0.11 -4.46
C ARG A 165 9.45 -0.30 -4.53
N TYR A 166 9.16 -1.44 -5.13
CA TYR A 166 7.81 -1.78 -5.54
C TYR A 166 7.11 -2.69 -4.56
N VAL A 167 5.87 -2.31 -4.29
CA VAL A 167 4.85 -3.27 -3.96
C VAL A 167 4.57 -4.07 -5.23
N GLU A 168 5.34 -5.13 -5.45
CA GLU A 168 5.04 -6.05 -6.54
C GLU A 168 3.79 -6.84 -6.14
N SER A 169 2.67 -6.51 -6.77
CA SER A 169 1.62 -7.50 -7.04
C SER A 169 2.12 -8.30 -8.26
N TRP A 170 2.68 -9.47 -7.94
CA TRP A 170 3.09 -10.58 -8.83
C TRP A 170 2.44 -10.60 -10.22
#